data_AF-A0A3A9C5P9-F1
#
_entry.id   AF-A0A3A9C5P9-F1
#
_cell.length_a   1.000
_cell.length_b   1.000
_cell.length_c   1.000
_cell.angle_alpha   90.00
_cell.angle_beta   90.00
_cell.angle_gamma   90.00
#
_symmetry.space_group_name_H-M   'P 1'
#
loop_
_entity.id
_entity.type
_entity.pdbx_description
1 polymer ?
#
loop_
_entity_poly.entity_id
_entity_poly.type
_entity_poly.pdbx_seq_one_letter_code
_entity_poly.pdbx_strand_id
1 'polypeptide(L)'
;MVKMPENKRNVPSLFVCQDKTRIATAQEWVDKRRPEILEMLRREEYGRLPDMSDVKIDIHVTAVRQGENIMNGRAIRKTVEVESIRKDRHFIFTFDVFIPVSAAGPVPAFVEICNRGPMNCDPARELLSSFYPAETIISRGYACAAFRTHEVAPDYEEGFRTGFHRLFPEYADNRADDDWGTITVWAWAASRVMDYFETDPMIDEKRVAVVGHSRGGKTALWCGAQDERFAMAVSSCSGNSGDAISRGKTGESIRQILDRFPFWFARNYQKYADHEDEMPFDQHMLVALMAPRLVYTSTKSNDSWADPASEFESLVQADPVYQLFGVKGLSQWERPKPEQPLHEGHIGHHHKTGEHTMDDYDWDLYMDYADKHMKG
;
A
#
# COMPACT_ATOMS: atom_id res chain seq x y z
N MET A 1 -13.08 2.87 27.64
CA MET A 1 -12.21 4.06 27.54
C MET A 1 -11.02 3.66 26.69
N VAL A 2 -10.73 4.41 25.62
CA VAL A 2 -9.59 4.11 24.71
C VAL A 2 -8.29 4.26 25.49
N LYS A 3 -7.45 3.22 25.44
CA LYS A 3 -6.13 3.22 26.08
C LYS A 3 -5.16 3.94 25.15
N MET A 4 -4.50 4.98 25.64
CA MET A 4 -3.51 5.76 24.88
C MET A 4 -2.09 5.27 25.17
N PRO A 5 -1.23 5.08 24.15
CA PRO A 5 0.19 4.84 24.35
C PRO A 5 0.91 6.10 24.81
N GLU A 6 2.12 5.93 25.31
CA GLU A 6 3.02 7.05 25.61
C GLU A 6 3.45 7.73 24.30
N ASN A 7 3.43 9.06 24.26
CA ASN A 7 3.81 9.84 23.08
C ASN A 7 5.15 10.56 23.29
N LYS A 8 6.26 9.80 23.27
CA LYS A 8 7.61 10.32 23.56
C LYS A 8 8.12 11.29 22.50
N ARG A 9 7.77 11.06 21.23
CA ARG A 9 8.16 11.87 20.07
C ARG A 9 7.22 13.04 19.79
N ASN A 10 6.25 13.27 20.67
CA ASN A 10 5.26 14.33 20.55
C ASN A 10 4.53 14.31 19.19
N VAL A 11 4.22 13.14 18.62
CA VAL A 11 3.51 13.03 17.32
C VAL A 11 2.10 13.63 17.40
N PRO A 12 1.53 14.14 16.29
CA PRO A 12 0.23 14.80 16.32
C PRO A 12 -0.91 13.86 16.77
N SER A 13 -1.91 14.41 17.48
CA SER A 13 -2.99 13.58 18.03
C SER A 13 -3.92 13.04 16.95
N LEU A 14 -4.28 11.76 17.04
CA LEU A 14 -5.35 11.17 16.23
C LEU A 14 -6.73 11.68 16.62
N PHE A 15 -6.93 12.18 17.84
CA PHE A 15 -8.25 12.52 18.40
C PHE A 15 -8.53 14.02 18.47
N VAL A 16 -7.70 14.85 17.84
CA VAL A 16 -7.88 16.31 17.79
C VAL A 16 -7.79 16.76 16.34
N CYS A 17 -8.89 17.32 15.84
CA CYS A 17 -8.97 17.93 14.51
C CYS A 17 -8.13 19.21 14.42
N GLN A 18 -7.87 19.69 13.20
CA GLN A 18 -7.16 20.95 12.94
C GLN A 18 -7.89 22.14 13.53
N ASP A 19 -9.23 22.12 13.48
CA ASP A 19 -10.13 23.11 14.12
C ASP A 19 -10.21 22.98 15.66
N LYS A 20 -9.38 22.12 16.26
CA LYS A 20 -9.30 21.81 17.70
C LYS A 20 -10.49 21.03 18.26
N THR A 21 -11.43 20.59 17.43
CA THR A 21 -12.48 19.65 17.86
C THR A 21 -11.86 18.35 18.34
N ARG A 22 -12.34 17.81 19.46
CA ARG A 22 -11.97 16.48 19.94
C ARG A 22 -12.97 15.46 19.44
N ILE A 23 -12.50 14.32 18.97
CA ILE A 23 -13.33 13.18 18.60
C ILE A 23 -13.24 12.09 19.69
N ALA A 24 -14.34 11.37 19.90
CA ALA A 24 -14.45 10.33 20.94
C ALA A 24 -15.20 9.08 20.47
N THR A 25 -15.75 9.07 19.26
CA THR A 25 -16.53 7.94 18.71
C THR A 25 -16.07 7.55 17.31
N ALA A 26 -16.34 6.29 16.92
CA ALA A 26 -16.03 5.78 15.58
C ALA A 26 -16.74 6.59 14.48
N GLN A 27 -17.97 7.05 14.75
CA GLN A 27 -18.72 7.87 13.83
C GLN A 27 -18.04 9.22 13.58
N GLU A 28 -17.57 9.91 14.63
CA GLU A 28 -16.83 11.17 14.48
C GLU A 28 -15.48 10.97 13.77
N TRP A 29 -14.84 9.80 13.94
CA TRP A 29 -13.67 9.45 13.14
C TRP A 29 -14.02 9.35 11.65
N VAL A 30 -15.03 8.57 11.30
CA VAL A 30 -15.45 8.37 9.90
C VAL A 30 -15.92 9.67 9.25
N ASP A 31 -16.75 10.45 9.95
CA ASP A 31 -17.41 11.62 9.36
C ASP A 31 -16.49 12.85 9.30
N LYS A 32 -15.49 12.95 10.18
CA LYS A 32 -14.68 14.17 10.32
C LYS A 32 -13.19 13.90 10.28
N ARG A 33 -12.65 13.10 11.20
CA ARG A 33 -11.20 13.04 11.40
C ARG A 33 -10.46 12.28 10.30
N ARG A 34 -11.03 11.17 9.82
CA ARG A 34 -10.45 10.37 8.74
C ARG A 34 -10.40 11.16 7.42
N PRO A 35 -11.48 11.82 6.94
CA PRO A 35 -11.41 12.69 5.77
C PRO A 35 -10.38 13.82 5.92
N GLU A 36 -10.30 14.43 7.11
CA GLU A 36 -9.34 15.51 7.39
C GLU A 36 -7.89 15.04 7.32
N ILE A 37 -7.55 13.89 7.90
CA ILE A 37 -6.21 13.30 7.82
C ILE A 37 -5.89 12.92 6.38
N LEU A 38 -6.83 12.26 5.69
CA LEU A 38 -6.64 11.85 4.30
C LEU A 38 -6.36 13.06 3.39
N GLU A 39 -7.11 14.14 3.58
CA GLU A 39 -6.92 15.39 2.85
C GLU A 39 -5.59 16.07 3.18
N MET A 40 -5.14 15.97 4.43
CA MET A 40 -3.82 16.46 4.83
C MET A 40 -2.70 15.71 4.09
N LEU A 41 -2.75 14.38 4.04
CA LEU A 41 -1.75 13.57 3.33
C LEU A 41 -1.80 13.79 1.81
N ARG A 42 -3.01 13.96 1.24
CA ARG A 42 -3.17 14.36 -0.18
C ARG A 42 -2.54 15.71 -0.47
N ARG A 43 -2.75 16.70 0.40
CA ARG A 43 -2.25 18.06 0.16
C ARG A 43 -0.75 18.17 0.39
N GLU A 44 -0.26 17.54 1.44
CA GLU A 44 1.05 17.82 2.00
C GLU A 44 2.12 16.78 1.63
N GLU A 45 1.76 15.50 1.42
CA GLU A 45 2.74 14.42 1.23
C GLU A 45 2.62 13.75 -0.14
N TYR A 46 1.50 13.07 -0.44
CA TYR A 46 1.41 12.20 -1.62
C TYR A 46 0.83 12.89 -2.87
N GLY A 47 0.15 14.01 -2.70
CA GLY A 47 -0.47 14.77 -3.79
C GLY A 47 -1.83 14.22 -4.24
N ARG A 48 -2.60 15.06 -4.94
CA ARG A 48 -3.89 14.70 -5.52
C ARG A 48 -3.73 14.33 -6.98
N LEU A 49 -4.40 13.27 -7.40
CA LEU A 49 -4.59 13.00 -8.82
C LEU A 49 -5.24 14.21 -9.50
N PRO A 50 -4.98 14.42 -10.80
CA PRO A 50 -5.67 15.47 -11.56
C PRO A 50 -7.17 15.16 -11.60
N ASP A 51 -7.97 16.11 -12.08
CA ASP A 51 -9.36 15.82 -12.42
C ASP A 51 -9.41 14.69 -13.46
N MET A 52 -10.01 13.56 -13.07
CA MET A 52 -10.15 12.36 -13.88
C MET A 52 -11.48 12.32 -14.63
N SER A 53 -12.32 13.36 -14.52
CA SER A 53 -13.68 13.37 -15.09
C SER A 53 -13.73 13.24 -16.61
N ASP A 54 -12.67 13.65 -17.32
CA ASP A 54 -12.52 13.53 -18.77
C ASP A 54 -11.65 12.31 -19.20
N VAL A 55 -11.27 11.45 -18.24
CA VAL A 55 -10.54 10.21 -18.51
C VAL A 55 -11.51 9.04 -18.57
N LYS A 56 -11.61 8.40 -19.74
CA LYS A 56 -12.27 7.12 -19.90
C LYS A 56 -11.29 6.01 -19.51
N ILE A 57 -11.74 5.04 -18.73
CA ILE A 57 -10.96 3.86 -18.35
C ILE A 57 -11.66 2.62 -18.91
N ASP A 58 -10.99 1.90 -19.78
CA ASP A 58 -11.44 0.63 -20.35
C ASP A 58 -10.54 -0.49 -19.82
N ILE A 59 -11.15 -1.51 -19.20
CA ILE A 59 -10.44 -2.67 -18.66
C ILE A 59 -10.87 -3.90 -19.45
N HIS A 60 -9.91 -4.63 -20.02
CA HIS A 60 -10.23 -5.77 -20.87
C HIS A 60 -9.25 -6.94 -20.68
N VAL A 61 -9.81 -8.15 -20.67
CA VAL A 61 -9.03 -9.38 -20.65
C VAL A 61 -8.52 -9.66 -22.06
N THR A 62 -7.21 -9.59 -22.26
CA THR A 62 -6.57 -9.77 -23.57
C THR A 62 -6.16 -11.21 -23.83
N ALA A 63 -5.92 -11.99 -22.77
CA ALA A 63 -5.60 -13.40 -22.88
C ALA A 63 -6.08 -14.19 -21.66
N VAL A 64 -6.54 -15.42 -21.90
CA VAL A 64 -6.81 -16.42 -20.86
C VAL A 64 -6.04 -17.68 -21.21
N ARG A 65 -5.25 -18.20 -20.26
CA ARG A 65 -4.47 -19.42 -20.40
C ARG A 65 -4.70 -20.36 -19.23
N GLN A 66 -4.82 -21.65 -19.54
CA GLN A 66 -4.94 -22.74 -18.58
C GLN A 66 -4.31 -23.99 -19.18
N GLY A 67 -3.79 -24.88 -18.34
CA GLY A 67 -3.20 -26.16 -18.74
C GLY A 67 -1.95 -26.48 -17.93
N GLU A 68 -1.33 -27.63 -18.20
CA GLU A 68 -0.14 -28.12 -17.47
C GLU A 68 0.99 -27.07 -17.41
N ASN A 69 1.15 -26.27 -18.47
CA ASN A 69 2.19 -25.24 -18.54
C ASN A 69 1.90 -24.01 -17.64
N ILE A 70 0.74 -23.92 -17.00
CA ILE A 70 0.41 -22.86 -16.04
C ILE A 70 0.41 -23.47 -14.63
N MET A 71 1.54 -23.34 -13.94
CA MET A 71 1.72 -23.83 -12.56
C MET A 71 1.34 -25.31 -12.36
N ASN A 72 1.66 -26.19 -13.31
CA ASN A 72 1.29 -27.62 -13.32
C ASN A 72 -0.24 -27.84 -13.29
N GLY A 73 -0.98 -27.05 -14.09
CA GLY A 73 -2.44 -27.13 -14.19
C GLY A 73 -3.20 -26.55 -12.99
N ARG A 74 -2.52 -25.93 -12.03
CA ARG A 74 -3.14 -25.47 -10.77
C ARG A 74 -3.78 -24.09 -10.86
N ALA A 75 -3.47 -23.30 -11.89
CA ALA A 75 -3.99 -21.95 -12.05
C ALA A 75 -4.54 -21.67 -13.46
N ILE A 76 -5.51 -20.77 -13.51
CA ILE A 76 -5.87 -20.00 -14.71
C ILE A 76 -5.05 -18.72 -14.66
N ARG A 77 -4.40 -18.36 -15.77
CA ARG A 77 -3.77 -17.04 -15.95
C ARG A 77 -4.66 -16.18 -16.85
N LYS A 78 -5.01 -14.98 -16.39
CA LYS A 78 -5.65 -13.94 -17.20
C LYS A 78 -4.66 -12.79 -17.34
N THR A 79 -4.42 -12.34 -18.56
CA THR A 79 -3.69 -11.09 -18.82
C THR A 79 -4.74 -10.00 -19.05
N VAL A 80 -4.66 -8.93 -18.27
CA VAL A 80 -5.63 -7.84 -18.26
C VAL A 80 -4.92 -6.55 -18.65
N GLU A 81 -5.54 -5.80 -19.55
CA GLU A 81 -5.09 -4.50 -19.98
C GLU A 81 -6.01 -3.42 -19.40
N VAL A 82 -5.40 -2.36 -18.85
CA VAL A 82 -6.09 -1.16 -18.39
C VAL A 82 -5.69 -0.02 -19.32
N GLU A 83 -6.62 0.39 -20.15
CA GLU A 83 -6.46 1.53 -21.05
C GLU A 83 -7.14 2.77 -20.45
N SER A 84 -6.40 3.85 -20.34
CA SER A 84 -6.91 5.17 -19.96
C SER A 84 -6.83 6.10 -21.16
N ILE A 85 -7.95 6.71 -21.52
CA ILE A 85 -8.09 7.55 -22.69
C ILE A 85 -8.57 8.93 -22.25
N ARG A 86 -7.79 9.96 -22.59
CA ARG A 86 -8.14 11.36 -22.35
C ARG A 86 -7.90 12.15 -23.62
N LYS A 87 -8.98 12.65 -24.23
CA LYS A 87 -8.93 13.22 -25.59
C LYS A 87 -8.33 12.17 -26.54
N ASP A 88 -7.34 12.51 -27.36
CA ASP A 88 -6.64 11.56 -28.25
C ASP A 88 -5.39 10.93 -27.59
N ARG A 89 -5.24 11.05 -26.26
CA ARG A 89 -4.11 10.48 -25.52
C ARG A 89 -4.53 9.18 -24.86
N HIS A 90 -3.79 8.12 -25.15
CA HIS A 90 -3.97 6.81 -24.57
C HIS A 90 -2.85 6.53 -23.57
N PHE A 91 -3.09 5.83 -22.49
CA PHE A 91 -2.07 5.27 -21.62
C PHE A 91 -2.54 3.86 -21.23
N ILE A 92 -1.65 2.89 -21.35
CA ILE A 92 -1.97 1.49 -21.14
C ILE A 92 -0.94 0.92 -20.16
N PHE A 93 -1.41 0.13 -19.20
CA PHE A 93 -0.57 -0.81 -18.48
C PHE A 93 -1.28 -2.16 -18.38
N THR A 94 -0.49 -3.21 -18.17
CA THR A 94 -0.99 -4.58 -18.08
C THR A 94 -0.69 -5.18 -16.72
N PHE A 95 -1.52 -6.13 -16.30
CA PHE A 95 -1.26 -6.98 -15.16
C PHE A 95 -1.73 -8.39 -15.43
N ASP A 96 -1.09 -9.36 -14.80
CA ASP A 96 -1.47 -10.76 -14.88
C ASP A 96 -2.09 -11.20 -13.57
N VAL A 97 -3.19 -11.96 -13.69
CA VAL A 97 -3.94 -12.53 -12.58
C VAL A 97 -3.84 -14.04 -12.67
N PHE A 98 -3.41 -14.68 -11.60
CA PHE A 98 -3.48 -16.12 -11.41
C PHE A 98 -4.62 -16.45 -10.46
N ILE A 99 -5.44 -17.43 -10.83
CA ILE A 99 -6.61 -17.85 -10.06
C ILE A 99 -6.56 -19.37 -9.90
N PRO A 100 -6.69 -19.93 -8.68
CA PRO A 100 -6.63 -21.36 -8.45
C PRO A 100 -7.79 -22.10 -9.12
N VAL A 101 -7.48 -23.16 -9.88
CA VAL A 101 -8.50 -23.95 -10.62
C VAL A 101 -9.38 -24.78 -9.68
N SER A 102 -8.85 -25.16 -8.52
CA SER A 102 -9.53 -26.02 -7.54
C SER A 102 -10.58 -25.31 -6.68
N ALA A 103 -10.77 -24.00 -6.86
CA ALA A 103 -11.70 -23.23 -6.05
C ALA A 103 -13.16 -23.60 -6.33
N ALA A 104 -13.93 -23.83 -5.26
CA ALA A 104 -15.36 -24.13 -5.34
C ALA A 104 -16.25 -22.88 -5.50
N GLY A 105 -15.66 -21.69 -5.44
CA GLY A 105 -16.32 -20.39 -5.53
C GLY A 105 -15.29 -19.25 -5.61
N PRO A 106 -15.73 -17.98 -5.50
CA PRO A 106 -14.83 -16.83 -5.53
C PRO A 106 -13.77 -16.89 -4.43
N VAL A 107 -12.52 -16.61 -4.78
CA VAL A 107 -11.39 -16.70 -3.83
C VAL A 107 -10.89 -15.32 -3.40
N PRO A 108 -10.40 -15.18 -2.16
CA PRO A 108 -9.66 -13.98 -1.75
C PRO A 108 -8.42 -13.77 -2.62
N ALA A 109 -7.91 -12.55 -2.70
CA ALA A 109 -6.82 -12.21 -3.60
C ALA A 109 -5.74 -11.30 -2.99
N PHE A 110 -4.52 -11.41 -3.52
CA PHE A 110 -3.42 -10.48 -3.26
C PHE A 110 -3.08 -9.68 -4.53
N VAL A 111 -2.84 -8.38 -4.39
CA VAL A 111 -2.33 -7.50 -5.45
C VAL A 111 -0.95 -7.00 -5.06
N GLU A 112 0.09 -7.46 -5.74
CA GLU A 112 1.46 -7.02 -5.53
C GLU A 112 1.80 -5.80 -6.40
N ILE A 113 2.30 -4.75 -5.75
CA ILE A 113 2.84 -3.56 -6.40
C ILE A 113 4.32 -3.83 -6.71
N CYS A 114 4.58 -4.38 -7.90
CA CYS A 114 5.93 -4.74 -8.32
C CYS A 114 6.76 -3.50 -8.70
N ASN A 115 7.69 -3.13 -7.83
CA ASN A 115 8.69 -2.08 -8.05
C ASN A 115 10.06 -2.60 -8.48
N ARG A 116 10.10 -3.83 -9.00
CA ARG A 116 11.30 -4.52 -9.46
C ARG A 116 11.20 -4.84 -10.94
N GLY A 117 12.26 -5.45 -11.48
CA GLY A 117 12.34 -5.82 -12.89
C GLY A 117 11.30 -6.88 -13.29
N PRO A 118 11.08 -7.08 -14.60
CA PRO A 118 10.05 -7.97 -15.13
C PRO A 118 10.20 -9.43 -14.67
N MET A 119 11.40 -9.87 -14.30
CA MET A 119 11.66 -11.22 -13.78
C MET A 119 10.94 -11.51 -12.46
N ASN A 120 10.51 -10.50 -11.71
CA ASN A 120 9.87 -10.69 -10.41
C ASN A 120 8.42 -11.15 -10.50
N CYS A 121 7.69 -10.62 -11.48
CA CYS A 121 6.31 -10.96 -11.75
C CYS A 121 6.18 -11.52 -13.17
N ASP A 122 7.15 -12.33 -13.60
CA ASP A 122 7.15 -12.95 -14.93
C ASP A 122 5.81 -13.67 -15.16
N PRO A 123 5.00 -13.27 -16.15
CA PRO A 123 3.70 -13.88 -16.37
C PRO A 123 3.79 -15.30 -16.94
N ALA A 124 4.93 -15.68 -17.53
CA ALA A 124 5.17 -17.04 -17.98
C ALA A 124 5.52 -17.99 -16.82
N ARG A 125 5.91 -17.45 -15.67
CA ARG A 125 6.43 -18.21 -14.51
C ARG A 125 7.62 -19.11 -14.88
N GLU A 126 8.41 -18.70 -15.86
CA GLU A 126 9.71 -19.33 -16.17
C GLU A 126 10.77 -18.87 -15.17
N LEU A 127 10.63 -17.63 -14.67
CA LEU A 127 11.45 -17.07 -13.60
C LEU A 127 10.60 -16.87 -12.36
N LEU A 128 10.99 -17.55 -11.28
CA LEU A 128 10.33 -17.46 -9.97
C LEU A 128 11.09 -16.48 -9.07
N SER A 129 10.34 -15.69 -8.31
CA SER A 129 10.89 -14.70 -7.38
C SER A 129 10.18 -14.80 -6.04
N SER A 130 10.96 -14.80 -4.96
CA SER A 130 10.41 -14.81 -3.59
C SER A 130 9.71 -13.50 -3.22
N PHE A 131 9.93 -12.42 -3.99
CA PHE A 131 9.15 -11.19 -3.84
C PHE A 131 7.70 -11.35 -4.31
N TYR A 132 7.43 -12.33 -5.19
CA TYR A 132 6.07 -12.65 -5.66
C TYR A 132 5.94 -14.17 -5.88
N PRO A 133 5.77 -14.94 -4.79
CA PRO A 133 5.69 -16.40 -4.81
C PRO A 133 4.29 -16.85 -5.21
N ALA A 134 3.88 -16.52 -6.44
CA ALA A 134 2.54 -16.75 -6.96
C ALA A 134 2.10 -18.22 -6.82
N GLU A 135 3.01 -19.17 -7.01
CA GLU A 135 2.75 -20.60 -6.84
C GLU A 135 2.33 -20.96 -5.41
N THR A 136 2.96 -20.36 -4.41
CA THR A 136 2.64 -20.56 -2.99
C THR A 136 1.29 -19.93 -2.68
N ILE A 137 1.05 -18.71 -3.16
CA ILE A 137 -0.23 -17.99 -2.97
C ILE A 137 -1.40 -18.80 -3.56
N ILE A 138 -1.24 -19.30 -4.79
CA ILE A 138 -2.21 -20.16 -5.47
C ILE A 138 -2.43 -21.47 -4.71
N SER A 139 -1.35 -22.10 -4.22
CA SER A 139 -1.44 -23.35 -3.45
C SER A 139 -2.18 -23.17 -2.14
N ARG A 140 -2.13 -21.96 -1.54
CA ARG A 140 -2.84 -21.62 -0.32
C ARG A 140 -4.32 -21.28 -0.55
N GLY A 141 -4.75 -21.17 -1.81
CA GLY A 141 -6.15 -20.94 -2.18
C GLY A 141 -6.52 -19.48 -2.45
N TYR A 142 -5.52 -18.62 -2.64
CA TYR A 142 -5.72 -17.21 -3.00
C TYR A 142 -5.48 -17.00 -4.49
N ALA A 143 -6.24 -16.09 -5.10
CA ALA A 143 -5.82 -15.48 -6.36
C ALA A 143 -4.67 -14.49 -6.10
N CYS A 144 -3.88 -14.21 -7.12
CA CYS A 144 -2.87 -13.17 -7.04
C CYS A 144 -2.73 -12.42 -8.35
N ALA A 145 -2.48 -11.11 -8.25
CA ALA A 145 -2.14 -10.26 -9.36
C ALA A 145 -0.90 -9.45 -9.05
N ALA A 146 -0.15 -9.10 -10.09
CA ALA A 146 0.95 -8.17 -10.00
C ALA A 146 0.96 -7.22 -11.20
N PHE A 147 1.18 -5.94 -10.94
CA PHE A 147 1.45 -4.95 -11.99
C PHE A 147 2.79 -4.29 -11.74
N ARG A 148 3.43 -3.86 -12.83
CA ARG A 148 4.77 -3.28 -12.78
C ARG A 148 4.67 -1.76 -12.71
N THR A 149 5.12 -1.20 -11.60
CA THR A 149 5.15 0.25 -11.37
C THR A 149 5.83 1.03 -12.50
N HIS A 150 6.91 0.51 -13.08
CA HIS A 150 7.63 1.16 -14.18
C HIS A 150 6.81 1.28 -15.47
N GLU A 151 5.82 0.42 -15.69
CA GLU A 151 4.89 0.54 -16.83
C GLU A 151 3.85 1.61 -16.57
N VAL A 152 3.52 1.85 -15.29
CA VAL A 152 2.54 2.86 -14.88
C VAL A 152 3.16 4.25 -14.85
N ALA A 153 4.23 4.41 -14.09
CA ALA A 153 4.97 5.65 -13.96
C ALA A 153 6.43 5.31 -13.62
N PRO A 154 7.39 5.63 -14.51
CA PRO A 154 8.79 5.30 -14.27
C PRO A 154 9.36 5.97 -13.03
N ASP A 155 10.32 5.29 -12.42
CA ASP A 155 10.87 5.65 -11.11
C ASP A 155 12.12 6.54 -11.23
N TYR A 156 11.97 7.65 -11.95
CA TYR A 156 12.96 8.71 -12.14
C TYR A 156 12.26 10.00 -12.54
N GLU A 157 12.92 11.15 -12.36
CA GLU A 157 12.30 12.47 -12.47
C GLU A 157 11.75 12.77 -13.87
N GLU A 158 12.50 12.47 -14.93
CA GLU A 158 12.05 12.63 -16.32
C GLU A 158 10.85 11.72 -16.66
N GLY A 159 10.58 10.72 -15.83
CA GLY A 159 9.44 9.82 -15.90
C GLY A 159 8.09 10.53 -15.82
N PHE A 160 8.04 11.74 -15.27
CA PHE A 160 6.83 12.57 -15.13
C PHE A 160 6.27 13.09 -16.49
N ARG A 161 6.84 12.68 -17.63
CA ARG A 161 6.28 12.92 -18.98
C ARG A 161 5.84 11.64 -19.70
N THR A 162 5.96 10.51 -19.03
CA THR A 162 5.73 9.17 -19.58
C THR A 162 4.70 8.40 -18.75
N GLY A 163 4.34 7.19 -19.18
CA GLY A 163 3.32 6.39 -18.50
C GLY A 163 2.02 7.17 -18.32
N PHE A 164 1.42 7.08 -17.15
CA PHE A 164 0.20 7.80 -16.77
C PHE A 164 0.28 9.31 -16.99
N HIS A 165 1.44 9.93 -16.69
CA HIS A 165 1.60 11.39 -16.73
C HIS A 165 1.38 11.97 -18.13
N ARG A 166 1.57 11.16 -19.18
CA ARG A 166 1.37 11.59 -20.57
C ARG A 166 -0.09 11.94 -20.91
N LEU A 167 -1.05 11.51 -20.10
CA LEU A 167 -2.46 11.91 -20.22
C LEU A 167 -2.66 13.41 -19.91
N PHE A 168 -1.74 13.99 -19.12
CA PHE A 168 -1.84 15.32 -18.52
C PHE A 168 -0.57 16.16 -18.80
N PRO A 169 -0.17 16.37 -20.06
CA PRO A 169 1.06 17.08 -20.37
C PRO A 169 1.07 18.54 -19.89
N GLU A 170 -0.10 19.15 -19.69
CA GLU A 170 -0.21 20.49 -19.11
C GLU A 170 0.37 20.57 -17.68
N TYR A 171 0.43 19.44 -16.97
CA TYR A 171 1.02 19.32 -15.63
C TYR A 171 2.53 19.08 -15.65
N ALA A 172 3.14 18.67 -16.76
CA ALA A 172 4.56 18.30 -16.78
C ALA A 172 5.49 19.45 -16.35
N ASP A 173 5.12 20.68 -16.70
CA ASP A 173 5.87 21.90 -16.38
C ASP A 173 5.19 22.79 -15.34
N ASN A 174 3.87 22.59 -15.10
CA ASN A 174 3.04 23.50 -14.30
C ASN A 174 2.31 22.78 -13.16
N ARG A 175 2.98 21.86 -12.46
CA ARG A 175 2.39 21.21 -11.27
C ARG A 175 2.09 22.24 -10.18
N ALA A 176 0.88 22.25 -9.67
CA ALA A 176 0.54 22.84 -8.39
C ALA A 176 1.30 22.13 -7.26
N ASP A 177 1.41 22.78 -6.11
CA ASP A 177 2.23 22.26 -5.01
C ASP A 177 1.67 20.96 -4.41
N ASP A 178 0.39 20.71 -4.63
CA ASP A 178 -0.37 19.59 -4.11
C ASP A 178 -0.80 18.58 -5.18
N ASP A 179 -0.21 18.66 -6.38
CA ASP A 179 -0.36 17.65 -7.43
C ASP A 179 0.39 16.36 -7.08
N TRP A 180 -0.18 15.24 -7.51
CA TRP A 180 0.30 13.88 -7.28
C TRP A 180 1.80 13.68 -7.50
N GLY A 181 2.40 12.91 -6.62
CA GLY A 181 3.67 12.23 -6.88
C GLY A 181 3.47 10.83 -7.48
N THR A 182 4.57 10.19 -7.85
CA THR A 182 4.58 8.85 -8.45
C THR A 182 3.93 7.78 -7.56
N ILE A 183 4.06 7.88 -6.22
CA ILE A 183 3.43 6.95 -5.27
C ILE A 183 1.90 6.97 -5.42
N THR A 184 1.28 8.13 -5.58
CA THR A 184 -0.16 8.27 -5.79
C THR A 184 -0.61 7.62 -7.10
N VAL A 185 0.21 7.67 -8.14
CA VAL A 185 -0.09 7.04 -9.45
C VAL A 185 0.01 5.52 -9.38
N TRP A 186 1.02 5.00 -8.68
CA TRP A 186 1.11 3.55 -8.45
C TRP A 186 -0.06 3.04 -7.59
N ALA A 187 -0.47 3.80 -6.57
CA ALA A 187 -1.66 3.50 -5.77
C ALA A 187 -2.94 3.52 -6.65
N TRP A 188 -3.08 4.51 -7.53
CA TRP A 188 -4.16 4.57 -8.51
C TRP A 188 -4.18 3.32 -9.40
N ALA A 189 -3.04 2.83 -9.89
CA ALA A 189 -2.99 1.62 -10.71
C ALA A 189 -3.45 0.37 -9.94
N ALA A 190 -3.08 0.23 -8.66
CA ALA A 190 -3.60 -0.83 -7.81
C ALA A 190 -5.14 -0.77 -7.69
N SER A 191 -5.73 0.42 -7.55
CA SER A 191 -7.19 0.58 -7.57
C SER A 191 -7.82 0.17 -8.91
N ARG A 192 -7.11 0.25 -10.05
CA ARG A 192 -7.64 -0.26 -11.33
C ARG A 192 -7.62 -1.79 -11.39
N VAL A 193 -6.67 -2.44 -10.71
CA VAL A 193 -6.70 -3.90 -10.52
C VAL A 193 -7.92 -4.29 -9.68
N MET A 194 -8.24 -3.53 -8.64
CA MET A 194 -9.48 -3.71 -7.87
C MET A 194 -10.73 -3.53 -8.74
N ASP A 195 -10.79 -2.50 -9.61
CA ASP A 195 -11.92 -2.31 -10.53
C ASP A 195 -12.15 -3.55 -11.41
N TYR A 196 -11.08 -4.23 -11.84
CA TYR A 196 -11.20 -5.52 -12.54
C TYR A 196 -11.72 -6.63 -11.63
N PHE A 197 -11.21 -6.75 -10.40
CA PHE A 197 -11.62 -7.79 -9.46
C PHE A 197 -13.11 -7.72 -9.11
N GLU A 198 -13.71 -6.53 -9.04
CA GLU A 198 -15.17 -6.36 -8.86
C GLU A 198 -16.00 -6.93 -10.03
N THR A 199 -15.37 -7.18 -11.19
CA THR A 199 -16.04 -7.74 -12.38
C THR A 199 -15.78 -9.23 -12.60
N ASP A 200 -14.76 -9.81 -11.96
CA ASP A 200 -14.38 -11.20 -12.16
C ASP A 200 -15.08 -12.11 -11.13
N PRO A 201 -16.06 -12.94 -11.53
CA PRO A 201 -16.84 -13.75 -10.60
C PRO A 201 -16.04 -14.87 -9.93
N MET A 202 -14.77 -15.07 -10.30
CA MET A 202 -13.87 -16.02 -9.63
C MET A 202 -13.12 -15.41 -8.45
N ILE A 203 -13.21 -14.10 -8.25
CA ILE A 203 -12.51 -13.37 -7.21
C ILE A 203 -13.54 -12.82 -6.22
N ASP A 204 -13.26 -12.98 -4.93
CA ASP A 204 -14.00 -12.32 -3.87
C ASP A 204 -13.42 -10.93 -3.65
N GLU A 205 -14.05 -9.93 -4.25
CA GLU A 205 -13.60 -8.53 -4.25
C GLU A 205 -13.56 -7.91 -2.85
N LYS A 206 -14.32 -8.47 -1.90
CA LYS A 206 -14.36 -8.01 -0.51
C LYS A 206 -13.20 -8.54 0.32
N ARG A 207 -12.42 -9.47 -0.23
CA ARG A 207 -11.29 -10.11 0.45
C ARG A 207 -10.01 -9.98 -0.37
N VAL A 208 -9.68 -8.74 -0.70
CA VAL A 208 -8.48 -8.39 -1.45
C VAL A 208 -7.48 -7.64 -0.57
N ALA A 209 -6.22 -8.05 -0.64
CA ALA A 209 -5.10 -7.40 0.02
C ALA A 209 -4.18 -6.73 -1.01
N VAL A 210 -3.77 -5.48 -0.76
CA VAL A 210 -2.72 -4.80 -1.54
C VAL A 210 -1.39 -4.93 -0.80
N VAL A 211 -0.34 -5.38 -1.50
CA VAL A 211 0.97 -5.72 -0.93
C VAL A 211 2.06 -4.96 -1.66
N GLY A 212 3.03 -4.46 -0.91
CA GLY A 212 4.24 -3.95 -1.50
C GLY A 212 5.40 -3.88 -0.52
N HIS A 213 6.60 -3.78 -1.10
CA HIS A 213 7.85 -3.73 -0.35
C HIS A 213 8.64 -2.45 -0.65
N SER A 214 9.28 -1.88 0.37
CA SER A 214 10.03 -0.62 0.29
C SER A 214 9.13 0.53 -0.21
N ARG A 215 9.50 1.22 -1.29
CA ARG A 215 8.61 2.19 -1.98
C ARG A 215 7.25 1.61 -2.39
N GLY A 216 7.19 0.30 -2.69
CA GLY A 216 5.93 -0.41 -2.94
C GLY A 216 5.09 -0.55 -1.66
N GLY A 217 5.72 -0.68 -0.49
CA GLY A 217 5.05 -0.71 0.81
C GLY A 217 4.42 0.65 1.16
N LYS A 218 5.16 1.75 0.93
CA LYS A 218 4.62 3.12 1.02
C LYS A 218 3.36 3.26 0.16
N THR A 219 3.44 2.73 -1.06
CA THR A 219 2.34 2.75 -2.03
C THR A 219 1.17 1.88 -1.61
N ALA A 220 1.40 0.67 -1.11
CA ALA A 220 0.34 -0.23 -0.64
C ALA A 220 -0.44 0.39 0.52
N LEU A 221 0.26 1.01 1.47
CA LEU A 221 -0.36 1.69 2.59
C LEU A 221 -1.16 2.92 2.13
N TRP A 222 -0.60 3.73 1.23
CA TRP A 222 -1.32 4.86 0.65
C TRP A 222 -2.54 4.45 -0.18
N CYS A 223 -2.42 3.36 -0.96
CA CYS A 223 -3.52 2.76 -1.69
C CYS A 223 -4.65 2.36 -0.74
N GLY A 224 -4.34 1.55 0.29
CA GLY A 224 -5.32 1.12 1.27
C GLY A 224 -5.99 2.29 1.99
N ALA A 225 -5.25 3.36 2.30
CA ALA A 225 -5.80 4.56 2.95
C ALA A 225 -6.79 5.33 2.06
N GLN A 226 -6.56 5.36 0.74
CA GLN A 226 -7.42 6.04 -0.21
C GLN A 226 -8.61 5.20 -0.68
N ASP A 227 -8.38 3.91 -0.92
CA ASP A 227 -9.33 2.98 -1.51
C ASP A 227 -9.79 1.96 -0.45
N GLU A 228 -10.98 2.21 0.10
CA GLU A 228 -11.53 1.42 1.19
C GLU A 228 -12.06 0.05 0.76
N ARG A 229 -12.02 -0.28 -0.54
CA ARG A 229 -12.38 -1.61 -1.06
C ARG A 229 -11.35 -2.68 -0.71
N PHE A 230 -10.07 -2.30 -0.56
CA PHE A 230 -9.06 -3.24 -0.09
C PHE A 230 -9.30 -3.60 1.37
N ALA A 231 -9.53 -4.88 1.65
CA ALA A 231 -9.73 -5.40 3.00
C ALA A 231 -8.45 -5.37 3.84
N MET A 232 -7.29 -5.45 3.18
CA MET A 232 -5.98 -5.41 3.82
C MET A 232 -4.95 -4.60 3.04
N ALA A 233 -4.09 -3.87 3.74
CA ALA A 233 -2.85 -3.30 3.18
C ALA A 233 -1.63 -3.92 3.87
N VAL A 234 -0.65 -4.37 3.07
CA VAL A 234 0.62 -4.93 3.57
C VAL A 234 1.78 -3.99 3.20
N SER A 235 2.43 -3.47 4.24
CA SER A 235 3.56 -2.54 4.16
C SER A 235 4.84 -3.26 4.60
N SER A 236 5.65 -3.71 3.62
CA SER A 236 6.91 -4.40 3.91
C SER A 236 8.10 -3.44 3.85
N CYS A 237 8.80 -3.26 4.98
CA CYS A 237 10.02 -2.46 5.12
C CYS A 237 9.87 -1.08 4.46
N SER A 238 8.76 -0.40 4.74
CA SER A 238 8.41 0.80 3.98
C SER A 238 9.14 2.02 4.51
N GLY A 239 9.47 2.07 5.80
CA GLY A 239 10.27 3.12 6.40
C GLY A 239 9.70 4.53 6.22
N ASN A 240 10.58 5.48 5.90
CA ASN A 240 10.22 6.90 5.75
C ASN A 240 9.08 7.14 4.75
N SER A 241 8.11 8.01 5.08
CA SER A 241 6.94 8.28 4.23
C SER A 241 6.12 7.03 3.86
N GLY A 242 6.18 6.01 4.72
CA GLY A 242 5.34 4.84 4.70
C GLY A 242 4.79 4.58 6.10
N ASP A 243 5.44 3.73 6.88
CA ASP A 243 5.00 3.39 8.24
C ASP A 243 5.97 3.81 9.35
N ALA A 244 7.16 4.37 9.05
CA ALA A 244 8.03 4.91 10.09
C ALA A 244 7.62 6.31 10.55
N ILE A 245 7.41 6.51 11.86
CA ILE A 245 7.30 7.85 12.47
C ILE A 245 8.47 8.72 12.00
N SER A 246 8.20 9.89 11.44
CA SER A 246 9.21 10.82 10.93
C SER A 246 9.90 11.61 12.04
N ARG A 247 9.18 12.02 13.09
CA ARG A 247 9.76 12.80 14.18
C ARG A 247 10.80 12.02 14.98
N GLY A 248 11.97 12.61 15.22
CA GLY A 248 13.01 12.04 16.08
C GLY A 248 13.53 10.65 15.68
N LYS A 249 13.32 10.23 14.42
CA LYS A 249 13.78 8.93 13.92
C LYS A 249 15.26 8.92 13.58
N THR A 250 15.82 7.73 13.39
CA THR A 250 17.26 7.56 13.12
C THR A 250 17.57 7.00 11.72
N GLY A 251 16.56 6.52 10.98
CA GLY A 251 16.71 6.05 9.60
C GLY A 251 16.70 7.18 8.56
N GLU A 252 16.28 6.87 7.34
CA GLU A 252 16.16 7.82 6.22
C GLU A 252 15.34 9.06 6.61
N SER A 253 15.89 10.26 6.49
CA SER A 253 15.17 11.51 6.76
C SER A 253 14.31 12.00 5.59
N ILE A 254 13.43 12.99 5.83
CA ILE A 254 12.65 13.61 4.75
C ILE A 254 13.57 14.29 3.74
N ARG A 255 14.63 14.97 4.19
CA ARG A 255 15.66 15.53 3.29
C ARG A 255 16.24 14.44 2.37
N GLN A 256 16.68 13.32 2.94
CA GLN A 256 17.38 12.27 2.18
C GLN A 256 16.49 11.59 1.13
N ILE A 257 15.21 11.33 1.45
CA ILE A 257 14.29 10.75 0.47
C ILE A 257 13.97 11.75 -0.64
N LEU A 258 13.82 13.03 -0.32
CA LEU A 258 13.46 14.08 -1.27
C LEU A 258 14.62 14.47 -2.19
N ASP A 259 15.86 14.45 -1.69
CA ASP A 259 17.05 14.69 -2.51
C ASP A 259 17.22 13.63 -3.60
N ARG A 260 16.76 12.41 -3.33
CA ARG A 260 16.87 11.26 -4.25
C ARG A 260 15.63 11.06 -5.11
N PHE A 261 14.45 11.29 -4.55
CA PHE A 261 13.16 10.95 -5.14
C PHE A 261 12.13 12.08 -4.96
N PRO A 262 12.42 13.32 -5.39
CA PRO A 262 11.52 14.45 -5.21
C PRO A 262 10.18 14.25 -5.93
N PHE A 263 10.18 13.43 -7.00
CA PHE A 263 9.03 13.13 -7.83
C PHE A 263 8.05 12.11 -7.20
N TRP A 264 8.43 11.41 -6.13
CA TRP A 264 7.53 10.47 -5.43
C TRP A 264 6.36 11.17 -4.73
N PHE A 265 6.51 12.46 -4.43
CA PHE A 265 5.65 13.21 -3.52
C PHE A 265 5.06 14.48 -4.17
N ALA A 266 4.14 15.11 -3.44
CA ALA A 266 3.70 16.47 -3.70
C ALA A 266 4.85 17.46 -3.47
N ARG A 267 4.88 18.59 -4.19
CA ARG A 267 5.90 19.62 -3.96
C ARG A 267 5.77 20.27 -2.59
N ASN A 268 4.55 20.29 -2.02
CA ASN A 268 4.31 20.73 -0.64
C ASN A 268 5.15 19.95 0.38
N TYR A 269 5.50 18.68 0.10
CA TYR A 269 6.26 17.85 1.03
C TYR A 269 7.70 18.37 1.21
N GLN A 270 8.20 19.10 0.21
CA GLN A 270 9.56 19.63 0.19
C GLN A 270 9.87 20.58 1.34
N LYS A 271 8.87 21.28 1.88
CA LYS A 271 9.06 22.22 3.00
C LYS A 271 9.36 21.53 4.33
N TYR A 272 9.13 20.22 4.44
CA TYR A 272 9.39 19.46 5.66
C TYR A 272 10.78 18.81 5.69
N ALA A 273 11.60 19.01 4.66
CA ALA A 273 12.99 18.57 4.67
C ALA A 273 13.78 19.29 5.76
N ASP A 274 14.22 18.54 6.78
CA ASP A 274 14.84 19.03 8.03
C ASP A 274 13.88 19.80 8.96
N HIS A 275 12.56 19.67 8.74
CA HIS A 275 11.49 20.31 9.51
C HIS A 275 10.38 19.30 9.89
N GLU A 276 10.75 18.03 10.15
CA GLU A 276 9.83 16.94 10.48
C GLU A 276 8.87 17.27 11.65
N ASP A 277 9.34 18.03 12.64
CA ASP A 277 8.56 18.43 13.82
C ASP A 277 7.43 19.43 13.49
N GLU A 278 7.51 20.11 12.34
CA GLU A 278 6.51 21.08 11.88
C GLU A 278 5.35 20.42 11.12
N MET A 279 5.49 19.16 10.71
CA MET A 279 4.43 18.46 9.97
C MET A 279 3.14 18.37 10.79
N PRO A 280 1.97 18.75 10.24
CA PRO A 280 0.71 18.61 10.96
C PRO A 280 0.20 17.16 11.05
N PHE A 281 0.93 16.22 10.45
CA PHE A 281 0.71 14.78 10.43
C PHE A 281 2.01 14.03 10.79
N ASP A 282 1.89 12.73 11.01
CA ASP A 282 3.01 11.78 11.02
C ASP A 282 2.45 10.39 10.60
N GLN A 283 3.30 9.40 10.37
CA GLN A 283 2.95 8.16 9.66
C GLN A 283 1.98 7.24 10.43
N HIS A 284 1.84 7.40 11.76
CA HIS A 284 0.78 6.72 12.53
C HIS A 284 -0.62 7.14 12.08
N MET A 285 -0.77 8.35 11.54
CA MET A 285 -2.01 8.82 10.95
C MET A 285 -2.34 8.07 9.67
N LEU A 286 -1.34 7.81 8.84
CA LEU A 286 -1.51 7.00 7.63
C LEU A 286 -1.91 5.56 7.98
N VAL A 287 -1.24 4.94 8.95
CA VAL A 287 -1.62 3.60 9.45
C VAL A 287 -3.06 3.63 10.01
N ALA A 288 -3.44 4.66 10.77
CA ALA A 288 -4.77 4.78 11.35
C ALA A 288 -5.89 4.93 10.29
N LEU A 289 -5.60 5.43 9.08
CA LEU A 289 -6.58 5.49 7.99
C LEU A 289 -7.05 4.11 7.51
N MET A 290 -6.32 3.04 7.87
CA MET A 290 -6.77 1.67 7.63
C MET A 290 -7.86 1.23 8.59
N ALA A 291 -8.04 1.85 9.75
CA ALA A 291 -9.03 1.41 10.72
C ALA A 291 -10.47 1.50 10.19
N PRO A 292 -11.33 0.46 10.39
CA PRO A 292 -11.07 -0.77 11.14
C PRO A 292 -10.55 -1.94 10.27
N ARG A 293 -10.23 -1.71 8.98
CA ARG A 293 -9.68 -2.73 8.06
C ARG A 293 -8.27 -3.14 8.47
N LEU A 294 -7.80 -4.22 7.85
CA LEU A 294 -6.56 -4.87 8.23
C LEU A 294 -5.36 -4.11 7.70
N VAL A 295 -4.33 -3.96 8.52
CA VAL A 295 -3.01 -3.51 8.09
C VAL A 295 -1.96 -4.47 8.62
N TYR A 296 -1.02 -4.86 7.78
CA TYR A 296 0.09 -5.72 8.17
C TYR A 296 1.41 -5.04 7.83
N THR A 297 2.34 -4.97 8.78
CA THR A 297 3.68 -4.44 8.49
C THR A 297 4.78 -5.46 8.78
N SER A 298 5.89 -5.33 8.08
CA SER A 298 7.06 -6.18 8.35
C SER A 298 8.35 -5.40 8.31
N THR A 299 9.26 -5.70 9.24
CA THR A 299 10.54 -5.02 9.38
C THR A 299 11.68 -6.02 9.50
N LYS A 300 12.92 -5.55 9.35
CA LYS A 300 14.12 -6.41 9.27
C LYS A 300 15.19 -5.96 10.25
N SER A 301 15.93 -6.90 10.84
CA SER A 301 16.90 -6.59 11.90
C SER A 301 18.06 -5.72 11.43
N ASN A 302 18.47 -5.86 10.15
CA ASN A 302 19.62 -5.16 9.58
C ASN A 302 19.21 -3.98 8.68
N ASP A 303 17.93 -3.61 8.70
CA ASP A 303 17.38 -2.51 7.91
C ASP A 303 17.31 -1.22 8.71
N SER A 304 18.46 -0.72 9.18
CA SER A 304 18.51 0.52 9.95
C SER A 304 18.01 1.74 9.19
N TRP A 305 18.01 1.68 7.85
CA TRP A 305 17.56 2.77 6.98
C TRP A 305 16.03 2.95 7.02
N ALA A 306 15.26 1.86 7.06
CA ALA A 306 13.80 1.94 7.25
C ALA A 306 13.38 2.29 8.68
N ASP A 307 14.27 2.10 9.65
CA ASP A 307 14.03 2.33 11.08
C ASP A 307 12.89 1.48 11.68
N PRO A 308 13.15 0.19 11.95
CA PRO A 308 12.16 -0.74 12.50
C PRO A 308 11.54 -0.30 13.83
N ALA A 309 12.24 0.53 14.61
CA ALA A 309 11.71 1.05 15.85
C ALA A 309 10.64 2.11 15.59
N SER A 310 10.91 3.03 14.65
CA SER A 310 9.96 4.06 14.22
C SER A 310 8.77 3.46 13.46
N GLU A 311 8.98 2.40 12.65
CA GLU A 311 7.91 1.64 12.00
C GLU A 311 6.98 1.00 13.03
N PHE A 312 7.52 0.33 14.05
CA PHE A 312 6.70 -0.28 15.10
C PHE A 312 5.99 0.75 16.00
N GLU A 313 6.65 1.86 16.33
CA GLU A 313 6.04 2.93 17.13
C GLU A 313 4.81 3.52 16.43
N SER A 314 4.83 3.66 15.11
CA SER A 314 3.68 4.11 14.32
C SER A 314 2.44 3.23 14.53
N LEU A 315 2.62 1.91 14.57
CA LEU A 315 1.55 0.94 14.83
C LEU A 315 0.95 1.12 16.23
N VAL A 316 1.81 1.31 17.22
CA VAL A 316 1.41 1.54 18.60
C VAL A 316 0.60 2.84 18.71
N GLN A 317 1.04 3.91 18.05
CA GLN A 317 0.33 5.19 18.03
C GLN A 317 -0.99 5.14 17.26
N ALA A 318 -1.14 4.24 16.28
CA ALA A 318 -2.37 4.04 15.50
C ALA A 318 -3.42 3.16 16.18
N ASP A 319 -3.00 2.21 17.03
CA ASP A 319 -3.87 1.26 17.75
C ASP A 319 -5.10 1.89 18.46
N PRO A 320 -5.01 3.07 19.11
CA PRO A 320 -6.17 3.72 19.72
C PRO A 320 -7.37 3.94 18.79
N VAL A 321 -7.14 4.16 17.49
CA VAL A 321 -8.23 4.34 16.53
C VAL A 321 -8.95 3.02 16.28
N TYR A 322 -8.24 1.89 16.24
CA TYR A 322 -8.87 0.57 16.15
C TYR A 322 -9.76 0.28 17.35
N GLN A 323 -9.30 0.64 18.56
CA GLN A 323 -10.11 0.51 19.78
C GLN A 323 -11.40 1.34 19.72
N LEU A 324 -11.39 2.48 19.01
CA LEU A 324 -12.57 3.33 18.79
C LEU A 324 -13.68 2.59 18.04
N PHE A 325 -13.30 1.73 17.10
CA PHE A 325 -14.20 0.86 16.34
C PHE A 325 -14.58 -0.42 17.09
N GLY A 326 -14.14 -0.59 18.35
CA GLY A 326 -14.42 -1.78 19.14
C GLY A 326 -13.63 -3.02 18.71
N VAL A 327 -12.62 -2.86 17.83
CA VAL A 327 -11.72 -3.94 17.43
C VAL A 327 -10.36 -3.78 18.10
N LYS A 328 -9.65 -4.89 18.29
CA LYS A 328 -8.27 -4.86 18.77
C LYS A 328 -7.37 -4.47 17.60
N GLY A 329 -6.55 -3.43 17.75
CA GLY A 329 -5.52 -3.06 16.77
C GLY A 329 -4.31 -3.98 16.90
N LEU A 330 -3.33 -3.62 17.73
CA LEU A 330 -2.12 -4.39 17.97
C LEU A 330 -2.29 -5.31 19.20
N SER A 331 -1.67 -6.50 19.18
CA SER A 331 -1.80 -7.46 20.29
C SER A 331 -1.04 -7.05 21.55
N GLN A 332 0.04 -6.28 21.38
CA GLN A 332 0.92 -5.77 22.43
C GLN A 332 1.65 -4.52 21.94
N TRP A 333 2.04 -3.63 22.84
CA TRP A 333 2.79 -2.40 22.50
C TRP A 333 4.31 -2.52 22.67
N GLU A 334 4.79 -3.71 23.02
CA GLU A 334 6.22 -4.02 23.04
C GLU A 334 6.62 -4.65 21.70
N ARG A 335 7.69 -4.13 21.10
CA ARG A 335 8.20 -4.62 19.82
C ARG A 335 8.54 -6.11 19.95
N PRO A 336 8.02 -6.98 19.07
CA PRO A 336 8.32 -8.40 19.16
C PRO A 336 9.80 -8.64 18.87
N LYS A 337 10.31 -9.75 19.42
CA LYS A 337 11.60 -10.27 18.99
C LYS A 337 11.49 -10.77 17.54
N PRO A 338 12.63 -10.88 16.83
CA PRO A 338 12.64 -11.52 15.52
C PRO A 338 11.91 -12.87 15.52
N GLU A 339 11.18 -13.15 14.43
CA GLU A 339 10.41 -14.38 14.20
C GLU A 339 9.28 -14.64 15.22
N GLN A 340 8.79 -13.60 15.90
CA GLN A 340 7.63 -13.66 16.79
C GLN A 340 6.50 -12.76 16.26
N PRO A 341 5.77 -13.21 15.22
CA PRO A 341 4.74 -12.39 14.58
C PRO A 341 3.57 -12.08 15.51
N LEU A 342 2.98 -10.90 15.34
CA LEU A 342 1.77 -10.44 16.01
C LEU A 342 0.60 -10.55 15.03
N HIS A 343 -0.27 -11.55 15.23
CA HIS A 343 -1.41 -11.80 14.33
C HIS A 343 -2.78 -11.62 14.98
N GLU A 344 -2.88 -11.31 16.27
CA GLU A 344 -4.17 -11.40 16.99
C GLU A 344 -5.14 -10.23 16.75
N GLY A 345 -4.67 -9.07 16.30
CA GLY A 345 -5.52 -7.90 16.06
C GLY A 345 -5.51 -7.44 14.61
N HIS A 346 -6.22 -6.35 14.33
CA HIS A 346 -6.38 -5.77 12.98
C HIS A 346 -5.14 -4.97 12.53
N ILE A 347 -4.17 -4.78 13.42
CA ILE A 347 -2.80 -4.40 13.08
C ILE A 347 -1.92 -5.64 13.28
N GLY A 348 -1.51 -6.25 12.18
CA GLY A 348 -0.53 -7.31 12.13
C GLY A 348 0.89 -6.77 12.01
N HIS A 349 1.87 -7.48 12.60
CA HIS A 349 3.28 -7.09 12.47
C HIS A 349 4.20 -8.30 12.59
N HIS A 350 5.31 -8.30 11.87
CA HIS A 350 6.46 -9.12 12.26
C HIS A 350 7.79 -8.35 12.13
N HIS A 351 8.73 -8.71 13.00
CA HIS A 351 10.13 -8.35 12.85
C HIS A 351 10.89 -9.62 12.49
N LYS A 352 11.77 -9.56 11.48
CA LYS A 352 12.51 -10.73 10.99
C LYS A 352 14.02 -10.46 10.98
N THR A 353 14.80 -11.46 11.33
CA THR A 353 16.25 -11.45 11.20
C THR A 353 16.65 -11.40 9.73
N GLY A 354 17.44 -10.41 9.34
CA GLY A 354 17.97 -10.30 7.98
C GLY A 354 17.96 -8.88 7.42
N GLU A 355 18.09 -8.83 6.09
CA GLU A 355 18.26 -7.62 5.29
C GLU A 355 16.93 -7.07 4.76
N HIS A 356 16.98 -5.91 4.10
CA HIS A 356 15.84 -5.24 3.45
C HIS A 356 15.26 -6.07 2.28
N THR A 357 14.43 -7.07 2.61
CA THR A 357 13.82 -8.02 1.66
C THR A 357 12.36 -8.31 1.98
N MET A 358 11.68 -8.96 1.04
CA MET A 358 10.36 -9.59 1.23
C MET A 358 10.41 -10.92 0.50
N ASP A 359 10.58 -12.01 1.24
CA ASP A 359 10.71 -13.36 0.69
C ASP A 359 9.55 -14.27 1.11
N ASP A 360 9.67 -15.57 0.82
CA ASP A 360 8.62 -16.55 1.05
C ASP A 360 8.18 -16.62 2.52
N TYR A 361 9.09 -16.44 3.49
CA TYR A 361 8.72 -16.40 4.91
C TYR A 361 7.82 -15.21 5.22
N ASP A 362 8.10 -14.06 4.60
CA ASP A 362 7.29 -12.86 4.79
C ASP A 362 5.88 -13.06 4.22
N TRP A 363 5.79 -13.65 3.02
CA TRP A 363 4.54 -14.02 2.38
C TRP A 363 3.73 -15.06 3.15
N ASP A 364 4.37 -16.08 3.70
CA ASP A 364 3.72 -17.07 4.56
C ASP A 364 3.06 -16.39 5.76
N LEU A 365 3.74 -15.43 6.41
CA LEU A 365 3.15 -14.68 7.52
C LEU A 365 2.00 -13.75 7.09
N TYR A 366 2.07 -13.16 5.89
CA TYR A 366 0.96 -12.36 5.36
C TYR A 366 -0.27 -13.23 5.08
N MET A 367 -0.06 -14.43 4.53
CA MET A 367 -1.13 -15.39 4.26
C MET A 367 -1.68 -16.03 5.54
N ASP A 368 -0.85 -16.34 6.53
CA ASP A 368 -1.32 -16.82 7.84
C ASP A 368 -2.20 -15.77 8.54
N TYR A 369 -1.83 -14.50 8.40
CA TYR A 369 -2.65 -13.39 8.90
C TYR A 369 -3.95 -13.23 8.11
N ALA A 370 -3.90 -13.27 6.78
CA ALA A 370 -5.10 -13.25 5.93
C ALA A 370 -6.03 -14.44 6.22
N ASP A 371 -5.48 -15.64 6.40
CA ASP A 371 -6.22 -16.84 6.79
C ASP A 371 -6.92 -16.66 8.13
N LYS A 372 -6.39 -15.82 9.02
CA LYS A 372 -7.00 -15.55 10.30
C LYS A 372 -8.14 -14.53 10.20
N HIS A 373 -7.97 -13.48 9.41
CA HIS A 373 -8.85 -12.30 9.44
C HIS A 373 -9.74 -12.11 8.22
N MET A 374 -9.40 -12.69 7.07
CA MET A 374 -10.13 -12.59 5.81
C MET A 374 -10.91 -13.88 5.50
N LYS A 375 -11.28 -14.67 6.51
CA LYS A 375 -12.17 -15.82 6.30
C LYS A 375 -13.61 -15.34 6.07
N GLY A 376 -14.24 -15.87 5.03
CA GLY A 376 -15.66 -15.70 4.74
C GLY A 376 -16.55 -16.60 5.59
#